data_AF-A0A815QT53-F1
#
_entry.id   AF-A0A815QT53-F1
#
_cell.length_a   1.000
_cell.length_b   1.000
_cell.length_c   1.000
_cell.angle_alpha   90.00
_cell.angle_beta   90.00
_cell.angle_gamma   90.00
#
_symmetry.space_group_name_H-M   'P 1'
#
loop_
_entity.id
_entity.type
_entity.pdbx_description
1 polymer ?
#
loop_
_entity_poly.entity_id
_entity_poly.type
_entity_poly.pdbx_seq_one_letter_code
_entity_poly.pdbx_strand_id
1 'polypeptide(L)'
;MNAICENSYYDICSCKKKYHLPLTLPLYDGHCHVDLFFKYGLNKNDFNMQLAHAAELQIPVVLHGRGENSFLKIFNELKEHLKPNHNIHWHCVNPHSDLHIITNFLNYFENGYIGLNGSIILKHDKDLQKLFNKWLIDQPNIIDRIILETDYPFLRPPELEPNQYNIITGTTITAQYIVNIFRSKHLNTTNLIDKSNNNIRKMYLID
;
A
#
# COMPACT_ATOMS: atom_id res chain seq x y z
N MET A 1 -6.51 23.09 -11.27
CA MET A 1 -6.73 21.88 -10.44
C MET A 1 -7.78 21.03 -11.13
N ASN A 2 -7.41 19.82 -11.56
CA ASN A 2 -8.36 18.83 -12.08
C ASN A 2 -8.62 17.82 -10.98
N ALA A 3 -9.57 18.12 -10.08
CA ALA A 3 -10.05 17.18 -9.08
C ALA A 3 -11.01 16.17 -9.72
N ILE A 4 -10.95 14.92 -9.27
CA ILE A 4 -11.90 13.84 -9.58
C ILE A 4 -13.27 14.23 -8.96
N CYS A 5 -14.38 14.10 -9.72
CA CYS A 5 -15.73 14.45 -9.24
C CYS A 5 -16.25 13.38 -8.27
N GLU A 6 -16.28 13.64 -6.96
CA GLU A 6 -16.88 12.73 -5.97
C GLU A 6 -18.36 12.42 -6.28
N ASN A 7 -19.11 13.41 -6.80
CA ASN A 7 -20.51 13.23 -7.18
C ASN A 7 -20.70 12.26 -8.36
N SER A 8 -19.64 11.91 -9.11
CA SER A 8 -19.73 10.96 -10.23
C SER A 8 -19.97 9.54 -9.74
N TYR A 9 -19.65 9.27 -8.47
CA TYR A 9 -19.84 7.96 -7.83
C TYR A 9 -21.27 7.72 -7.33
N TYR A 10 -22.07 8.77 -7.18
CA TYR A 10 -23.44 8.69 -6.69
C TYR A 10 -24.48 9.01 -7.78
N ASP A 11 -24.05 9.12 -9.05
CA ASP A 11 -24.89 9.55 -10.19
C ASP A 11 -25.50 10.96 -10.04
N ILE A 12 -24.87 11.83 -9.24
CA ILE A 12 -25.35 13.20 -8.95
C ILE A 12 -24.47 14.26 -9.64
N CYS A 13 -23.45 13.87 -10.40
CA CYS A 13 -22.52 14.82 -11.04
C CYS A 13 -23.10 15.39 -12.35
N SER A 14 -23.38 16.68 -12.36
CA SER A 14 -23.74 17.46 -13.56
C SER A 14 -22.52 18.13 -14.25
N CYS A 15 -21.30 17.84 -13.77
CA CYS A 15 -20.10 18.53 -14.26
C CYS A 15 -19.58 17.89 -15.57
N LYS A 16 -19.37 18.72 -16.61
CA LYS A 16 -18.82 18.29 -17.92
C LYS A 16 -17.30 18.07 -17.91
N LYS A 17 -16.69 17.67 -16.78
CA LYS A 17 -15.23 17.52 -16.68
C LYS A 17 -14.80 16.11 -17.12
N LYS A 18 -13.60 16.02 -17.71
CA LYS A 18 -13.10 14.85 -18.47
C LYS A 18 -12.75 13.59 -17.67
N TYR A 19 -12.83 13.58 -16.34
CA TYR A 19 -12.32 12.46 -15.53
C TYR A 19 -13.32 12.06 -14.44
N HIS A 20 -14.20 11.10 -14.77
CA HIS A 20 -15.02 10.36 -13.82
C HIS A 20 -14.32 9.04 -13.50
N LEU A 21 -14.32 8.62 -12.22
CA LEU A 21 -13.96 7.25 -11.89
C LEU A 21 -15.15 6.35 -12.24
N PRO A 22 -14.95 5.25 -12.98
CA PRO A 22 -16.05 4.37 -13.32
C PRO A 22 -16.65 3.74 -12.05
N LEU A 23 -17.99 3.77 -11.94
CA LEU A 23 -18.77 3.12 -10.87
C LEU A 23 -18.44 1.63 -10.69
N THR A 24 -17.88 1.01 -11.73
CA THR A 24 -17.51 -0.41 -11.79
C THR A 24 -16.10 -0.69 -11.29
N LEU A 25 -15.39 0.28 -10.71
CA LEU A 25 -14.06 0.03 -10.17
C LEU A 25 -14.18 -0.72 -8.83
N PRO A 26 -13.87 -2.03 -8.77
CA PRO A 26 -13.92 -2.75 -7.50
C PRO A 26 -12.78 -2.24 -6.62
N LEU A 27 -13.11 -1.69 -5.46
CA LEU A 27 -12.16 -1.42 -4.39
C LEU A 27 -12.21 -2.64 -3.47
N TYR A 28 -11.11 -3.40 -3.44
CA TYR A 28 -10.98 -4.53 -2.53
C TYR A 28 -10.22 -4.07 -1.30
N ASP A 29 -10.85 -4.18 -0.14
CA ASP A 29 -10.24 -3.99 1.17
C ASP A 29 -10.33 -5.32 1.92
N GLY A 30 -9.20 -6.00 2.04
CA GLY A 30 -9.08 -7.33 2.61
C GLY A 30 -7.81 -7.40 3.44
N HIS A 31 -7.87 -6.93 4.68
CA HIS A 31 -6.76 -6.99 5.62
C HIS A 31 -6.92 -8.22 6.53
N CYS A 32 -6.11 -9.25 6.32
CA CYS A 32 -5.86 -10.30 7.32
C CYS A 32 -4.39 -10.21 7.73
N HIS A 33 -4.11 -9.52 8.83
CA HIS A 33 -2.74 -9.21 9.23
C HIS A 33 -2.06 -10.40 9.89
N VAL A 34 -0.88 -10.74 9.39
CA VAL A 34 0.13 -11.40 10.21
C VAL A 34 0.89 -10.28 10.95
N ASP A 35 0.33 -9.87 12.09
CA ASP A 35 0.87 -8.83 12.95
C ASP A 35 1.96 -9.41 13.88
N LEU A 36 3.18 -8.90 13.77
CA LEU A 36 4.23 -9.21 14.74
C LEU A 36 4.18 -8.24 15.93
N PHE A 37 3.60 -8.71 17.03
CA PHE A 37 3.52 -7.95 18.28
C PHE A 37 4.77 -8.15 19.17
N PHE A 38 5.96 -7.79 18.67
CA PHE A 38 7.18 -7.81 19.51
C PHE A 38 7.09 -6.86 20.71
N LYS A 39 6.22 -5.85 20.66
CA LYS A 39 5.97 -4.91 21.76
C LYS A 39 5.03 -5.44 22.84
N TYR A 40 4.16 -6.42 22.52
CA TYR A 40 3.11 -6.91 23.43
C TYR A 40 3.33 -8.36 23.88
N GLY A 41 4.46 -8.98 23.55
CA GLY A 41 4.83 -10.30 24.07
C GLY A 41 4.17 -11.49 23.39
N LEU A 42 3.63 -11.33 22.17
CA LEU A 42 3.23 -12.49 21.36
C LEU A 42 4.47 -13.20 20.81
N ASN A 43 4.41 -14.52 20.79
CA ASN A 43 5.57 -15.38 20.66
C ASN A 43 6.08 -15.42 19.20
N LYS A 44 7.41 -15.38 19.01
CA LYS A 44 8.04 -15.64 17.70
C LYS A 44 7.49 -16.91 17.05
N ASN A 45 7.16 -17.91 17.86
CA ASN A 45 6.58 -19.17 17.39
C ASN A 45 5.26 -18.98 16.64
N ASP A 46 4.39 -18.06 17.07
CA ASP A 46 3.08 -17.87 16.45
C ASP A 46 3.19 -17.23 15.07
N PHE A 47 4.16 -16.32 14.89
CA PHE A 47 4.47 -15.75 13.60
C PHE A 47 5.02 -16.81 12.63
N ASN A 48 6.00 -17.59 13.11
CA ASN A 48 6.64 -18.61 12.28
C ASN A 48 5.65 -19.72 11.89
N MET A 49 4.74 -20.12 12.79
CA MET A 49 3.66 -21.06 12.47
C MET A 49 2.71 -20.51 11.41
N GLN A 50 2.34 -19.23 11.49
CA GLN A 50 1.50 -18.60 10.46
C GLN A 50 2.21 -18.56 9.10
N LEU A 51 3.50 -18.23 9.06
CA LEU A 51 4.28 -18.29 7.81
C LEU A 51 4.40 -19.72 7.26
N ALA A 52 4.60 -20.70 8.13
CA ALA A 52 4.64 -22.11 7.73
C ALA A 52 3.30 -22.56 7.13
N HIS A 53 2.18 -22.19 7.75
CA HIS A 53 0.86 -22.48 7.20
C HIS A 53 0.58 -21.73 5.90
N ALA A 54 0.99 -20.47 5.78
CA ALA A 54 0.87 -19.73 4.53
C ALA A 54 1.65 -20.40 3.40
N ALA A 55 2.88 -20.87 3.68
CA ALA A 55 3.68 -21.64 2.75
C ALA A 55 3.04 -22.99 2.40
N GLU A 56 2.51 -23.74 3.38
CA GLU A 56 1.87 -25.03 3.15
C GLU A 56 0.61 -24.90 2.29
N LEU A 57 -0.25 -23.93 2.63
CA LEU A 57 -1.53 -23.69 1.96
C LEU A 57 -1.39 -22.86 0.68
N GLN A 58 -0.20 -22.33 0.40
CA GLN A 58 0.07 -21.42 -0.73
C GLN A 58 -0.87 -20.20 -0.74
N ILE A 59 -1.24 -19.70 0.44
CA ILE A 59 -2.10 -18.53 0.57
C ILE A 59 -1.28 -17.24 0.69
N PRO A 60 -1.79 -16.10 0.19
CA PRO A 60 -1.09 -14.82 0.30
C PRO A 60 -0.91 -14.35 1.75
N VAL A 61 0.19 -13.65 2.02
CA VAL A 61 0.52 -13.11 3.36
C VAL A 61 0.39 -11.59 3.36
N VAL A 62 -0.36 -11.03 4.31
CA VAL A 62 -0.35 -9.58 4.59
C VAL A 62 0.47 -9.33 5.85
N LEU A 63 1.46 -8.45 5.75
CA LEU A 63 2.42 -8.15 6.81
C LEU A 63 2.24 -6.76 7.35
N HIS A 64 2.28 -6.64 8.66
CA HIS A 64 2.43 -5.35 9.33
C HIS A 64 3.80 -5.26 10.00
N GLY A 65 4.56 -4.23 9.65
CA GLY A 65 5.84 -3.92 10.27
C GLY A 65 5.78 -2.59 11.01
N ARG A 66 5.99 -2.60 12.33
CA ARG A 66 6.05 -1.38 13.13
C ARG A 66 7.06 -1.49 14.27
N GLY A 67 7.77 -0.39 14.50
CA GLY A 67 8.73 -0.26 15.59
C GLY A 67 10.15 -0.64 15.20
N GLU A 68 11.08 -0.32 16.09
CA GLU A 68 12.51 -0.47 15.86
C GLU A 68 12.91 -1.94 15.67
N ASN A 69 13.79 -2.21 14.71
CA ASN A 69 14.29 -3.55 14.35
C ASN A 69 13.23 -4.56 13.88
N SER A 70 11.95 -4.19 13.81
CA SER A 70 10.86 -5.08 13.38
C SER A 70 11.00 -5.49 11.91
N PHE A 71 11.27 -4.54 11.02
CA PHE A 71 11.37 -4.76 9.57
C PHE A 71 12.44 -5.80 9.24
N LEU A 72 13.65 -5.67 9.79
CA LEU A 72 14.74 -6.63 9.55
C LEU A 72 14.41 -8.02 10.08
N LYS A 73 13.80 -8.11 11.28
CA LYS A 73 13.38 -9.40 11.86
C LYS A 73 12.33 -10.06 10.97
N ILE A 74 11.25 -9.34 10.64
CA ILE A 74 10.20 -9.80 9.72
C ILE A 74 10.83 -10.31 8.44
N PHE A 75 11.66 -9.50 7.78
CA PHE A 75 12.26 -9.87 6.50
C PHE A 75 13.13 -11.13 6.58
N ASN A 76 13.86 -11.35 7.67
CA ASN A 76 14.63 -12.57 7.86
C ASN A 76 13.74 -13.81 8.01
N GLU A 77 12.69 -13.74 8.82
CA GLU A 77 11.75 -14.84 8.98
C GLU A 77 10.99 -15.14 7.67
N LEU A 78 10.63 -14.11 6.88
CA LEU A 78 10.01 -14.33 5.56
C LEU A 78 10.93 -15.13 4.64
N LYS A 79 12.22 -14.81 4.59
CA LYS A 79 13.20 -15.54 3.75
C LYS A 79 13.42 -16.96 4.22
N GLU A 80 13.30 -17.20 5.54
CA GLU A 80 13.45 -18.52 6.13
C GLU A 80 12.25 -19.42 5.80
N HIS A 81 11.04 -18.86 5.82
CA HIS A 81 9.80 -19.63 5.74
C HIS A 81 9.08 -19.60 4.39
N LEU A 82 9.31 -18.58 3.56
CA LEU A 82 8.60 -18.38 2.30
C LEU A 82 9.54 -18.43 1.09
N LYS A 83 9.02 -18.90 -0.04
CA LYS A 83 9.75 -18.88 -1.32
C LYS A 83 9.78 -17.45 -1.91
N PRO A 84 10.79 -17.09 -2.72
CA PRO A 84 10.86 -15.79 -3.39
C PRO A 84 9.62 -15.40 -4.23
N ASN A 85 8.90 -16.39 -4.76
CA ASN A 85 7.69 -16.17 -5.55
C ASN A 85 6.38 -16.21 -4.73
N HIS A 86 6.46 -16.27 -3.40
CA HIS A 86 5.27 -16.23 -2.56
C HIS A 86 4.60 -14.85 -2.61
N ASN A 87 3.27 -14.81 -2.60
CA ASN A 87 2.50 -13.57 -2.64
C ASN A 87 2.52 -12.90 -1.26
N ILE A 88 3.13 -11.72 -1.16
CA ILE A 88 3.30 -11.02 0.10
C ILE A 88 2.92 -9.55 -0.07
N HIS A 89 2.02 -9.03 0.76
CA HIS A 89 1.66 -7.62 0.82
C HIS A 89 2.18 -7.01 2.11
N TRP A 90 3.19 -6.15 2.02
CA TRP A 90 3.64 -5.34 3.15
C TRP A 90 2.73 -4.13 3.30
N HIS A 91 1.78 -4.25 4.21
CA HIS A 91 0.77 -3.23 4.48
C HIS A 91 1.39 -1.97 5.14
N CYS A 92 0.83 -0.81 4.83
CA CYS A 92 1.14 0.48 5.44
C CYS A 92 2.62 0.90 5.39
N VAL A 93 3.26 0.72 4.23
CA VAL A 93 4.58 1.31 3.98
C VAL A 93 4.45 2.83 3.89
N ASN A 94 5.22 3.53 4.71
CA ASN A 94 5.16 4.98 4.84
C ASN A 94 6.56 5.57 5.11
N PRO A 95 6.72 6.90 5.18
CA PRO A 95 8.03 7.52 5.36
C PRO A 95 8.78 7.13 6.64
N HIS A 96 8.09 6.60 7.66
CA HIS A 96 8.72 6.10 8.89
C HIS A 96 9.07 4.61 8.83
N SER A 97 8.74 3.91 7.73
CA SER A 97 9.19 2.54 7.49
C SER A 97 10.69 2.48 7.24
N ASP A 98 11.30 1.31 7.50
CA ASP A 98 12.69 1.07 7.11
C ASP A 98 12.79 0.84 5.59
N LEU A 99 12.95 1.94 4.85
CA LEU A 99 12.96 1.93 3.37
C LEU A 99 14.09 1.09 2.78
N HIS A 100 15.21 0.91 3.50
CA HIS A 100 16.29 0.02 3.07
C HIS A 100 15.83 -1.44 3.08
N ILE A 101 15.17 -1.87 4.16
CA ILE A 101 14.60 -3.22 4.25
C ILE A 101 13.45 -3.41 3.26
N ILE A 102 12.57 -2.42 3.06
CA ILE A 102 11.51 -2.52 2.05
C ILE A 102 12.10 -2.67 0.63
N THR A 103 13.19 -1.97 0.32
CA THR A 103 13.89 -2.15 -0.97
C THR A 103 14.41 -3.57 -1.12
N ASN A 104 15.06 -4.12 -0.08
CA ASN A 104 15.57 -5.49 -0.10
C ASN A 104 14.42 -6.52 -0.22
N PHE A 105 13.29 -6.27 0.43
CA PHE A 105 12.08 -7.06 0.30
C PHE A 105 11.56 -7.08 -1.14
N LEU A 106 11.40 -5.93 -1.78
CA LEU A 106 10.91 -5.82 -3.16
C LEU A 106 11.86 -6.48 -4.19
N ASN A 107 13.17 -6.47 -3.90
CA ASN A 107 14.20 -7.11 -4.72
C ASN A 107 14.25 -8.63 -4.53
N TYR A 108 13.98 -9.13 -3.32
CA TYR A 108 14.04 -10.56 -3.01
C TYR A 108 12.76 -11.30 -3.39
N PHE A 109 11.59 -10.72 -3.07
CA PHE A 109 10.30 -11.34 -3.35
C PHE A 109 9.74 -10.83 -4.67
N GLU A 110 9.66 -11.70 -5.68
CA GLU A 110 9.13 -11.39 -7.00
C GLU A 110 7.66 -10.92 -6.92
N ASN A 111 6.88 -11.57 -6.05
CA ASN A 111 5.47 -11.28 -5.80
C ASN A 111 5.25 -10.51 -4.47
N GLY A 112 6.21 -9.68 -4.08
CA GLY A 112 6.04 -8.73 -2.96
C GLY A 112 5.24 -7.50 -3.38
N TYR A 113 4.39 -6.94 -2.55
CA TYR A 113 3.63 -5.73 -2.82
C TYR A 113 3.73 -4.80 -1.62
N ILE A 114 3.57 -3.49 -1.82
CA ILE A 114 3.54 -2.52 -0.72
C ILE A 114 2.20 -1.79 -0.70
N GLY A 115 1.60 -1.72 0.49
CA GLY A 115 0.39 -0.98 0.76
C GLY A 115 0.71 0.47 1.06
N LEU A 116 0.08 1.39 0.33
CA LEU A 116 0.22 2.83 0.53
C LEU A 116 -1.16 3.44 0.84
N ASN A 117 -1.25 4.14 1.97
CA ASN A 117 -2.45 4.86 2.44
C ASN A 117 -2.12 6.33 2.76
N GLY A 118 -3.04 7.05 3.40
CA GLY A 118 -2.87 8.48 3.71
C GLY A 118 -1.67 8.82 4.60
N SER A 119 -1.09 7.84 5.31
CA SER A 119 0.13 8.02 6.12
C SER A 119 1.37 8.38 5.31
N ILE A 120 1.34 8.23 3.97
CA ILE A 120 2.45 8.65 3.10
C ILE A 120 2.58 10.17 2.96
N ILE A 121 1.60 10.93 3.48
CA ILE A 121 1.51 12.38 3.34
C ILE A 121 1.81 13.03 4.70
N LEU A 122 3.03 13.55 4.84
CA LEU A 122 3.51 14.26 6.02
C LEU A 122 3.33 15.77 5.86
N LYS A 123 2.53 16.36 6.75
CA LYS A 123 2.29 17.81 6.78
C LYS A 123 3.48 18.60 7.36
N HIS A 124 4.22 18.01 8.29
CA HIS A 124 5.17 18.72 9.15
C HIS A 124 6.64 18.40 8.87
N ASP A 125 6.96 17.23 8.30
CA ASP A 125 8.32 16.79 8.04
C ASP A 125 8.60 16.74 6.54
N LYS A 126 8.98 17.91 5.99
CA LYS A 126 9.21 18.07 4.54
C LYS A 126 10.44 17.32 4.05
N ASP A 127 11.44 17.10 4.89
CA ASP A 127 12.67 16.45 4.46
C ASP A 127 12.51 14.93 4.44
N LEU A 128 11.83 14.37 5.44
CA LEU A 128 11.41 12.97 5.41
C LEU A 128 10.45 12.70 4.24
N GLN A 129 9.52 13.62 3.95
CA GLN A 129 8.64 13.52 2.79
C GLN A 129 9.43 13.47 1.47
N LYS A 130 10.43 14.35 1.30
CA LYS A 130 11.27 14.36 0.09
C LYS A 130 12.06 13.06 -0.04
N LEU A 131 12.59 12.54 1.06
CA LEU A 131 13.33 11.28 1.09
C LEU A 131 12.44 10.12 0.62
N PHE A 132 11.23 10.00 1.19
CA PHE A 132 10.27 8.98 0.80
C PHE A 132 9.85 9.11 -0.66
N ASN A 133 9.52 10.32 -1.12
CA ASN A 133 9.12 10.55 -2.52
C ASN A 133 10.24 10.18 -3.49
N LYS A 134 11.50 10.53 -3.16
CA LYS A 134 12.66 10.12 -3.94
C LYS A 134 12.81 8.60 -3.96
N TRP A 135 12.77 7.98 -2.78
CA TRP A 135 12.87 6.53 -2.65
C TRP A 135 11.83 5.80 -3.50
N LEU A 136 10.56 6.26 -3.45
CA LEU A 136 9.45 5.65 -4.18
C LEU A 136 9.66 5.70 -5.69
N ILE A 137 10.20 6.81 -6.23
CA ILE A 137 10.47 6.93 -7.67
C ILE A 137 11.69 6.11 -8.10
N ASP A 138 12.67 5.96 -7.20
CA ASP A 138 13.89 5.19 -7.50
C ASP A 138 13.66 3.67 -7.50
N GLN A 139 12.51 3.18 -7.01
CA GLN A 139 12.18 1.76 -7.00
C GLN A 139 11.87 1.21 -8.41
N PRO A 140 12.55 0.13 -8.86
CA PRO A 140 12.25 -0.50 -10.15
C PRO A 140 10.82 -1.07 -10.20
N ASN A 141 10.11 -0.84 -11.32
CA ASN A 141 8.77 -1.35 -11.58
C ASN A 141 7.73 -1.09 -10.47
N ILE A 142 7.93 -0.03 -9.67
CA ILE A 142 7.15 0.23 -8.45
C ILE A 142 5.64 0.30 -8.68
N ILE A 143 5.20 0.79 -9.84
CA ILE A 143 3.77 0.88 -10.19
C ILE A 143 3.11 -0.51 -10.23
N ASP A 144 3.84 -1.55 -10.64
CA ASP A 144 3.34 -2.93 -10.67
C ASP A 144 3.45 -3.63 -9.30
N ARG A 145 3.90 -2.90 -8.26
CA ARG A 145 4.11 -3.41 -6.89
C ARG A 145 3.33 -2.62 -5.83
N ILE A 146 2.65 -1.54 -6.20
CA ILE A 146 1.83 -0.72 -5.28
C ILE A 146 0.41 -1.28 -5.17
N ILE A 147 -0.07 -1.37 -3.93
CA ILE A 147 -1.48 -1.52 -3.56
C ILE A 147 -1.90 -0.23 -2.85
N LEU A 148 -2.98 0.39 -3.31
CA LEU A 148 -3.63 1.50 -2.63
C LEU A 148 -4.55 0.94 -1.55
N GLU A 149 -4.42 1.48 -0.34
CA GLU A 149 -5.21 1.10 0.82
C GLU A 149 -5.60 2.35 1.62
N THR A 150 -6.44 2.18 2.62
CA THR A 150 -6.87 3.29 3.49
C THR A 150 -6.58 3.08 4.95
N ASP A 151 -6.58 1.82 5.40
CA ASP A 151 -6.61 1.50 6.83
C ASP A 151 -7.77 2.22 7.55
N TYR A 152 -8.88 2.45 6.86
CA TYR A 152 -10.05 3.14 7.42
C TYR A 152 -10.58 2.38 8.65
N PRO A 153 -10.90 3.07 9.77
CA PRO A 153 -11.09 4.51 9.93
C PRO A 153 -9.83 5.30 10.35
N PHE A 154 -8.64 4.70 10.27
CA PHE A 154 -7.36 5.30 10.64
C PHE A 154 -6.66 5.93 9.43
N LEU A 155 -5.49 6.54 9.66
CA LEU A 155 -4.56 7.02 8.62
C LEU A 155 -5.18 7.94 7.54
N ARG A 156 -6.16 8.75 7.95
CA ARG A 156 -6.76 9.81 7.15
C ARG A 156 -5.68 10.70 6.49
N PRO A 157 -5.72 10.90 5.16
CA PRO A 157 -4.92 11.94 4.51
C PRO A 157 -5.11 13.31 5.18
N PRO A 158 -4.03 14.05 5.47
CA PRO A 158 -4.11 15.30 6.23
C PRO A 158 -4.94 16.40 5.52
N GLU A 159 -5.16 16.30 4.20
CA GLU A 159 -5.98 17.21 3.40
C GLU A 159 -7.49 17.04 3.59
N LEU A 160 -7.94 15.88 4.07
CA LEU A 160 -9.36 15.61 4.27
C LEU A 160 -9.79 15.99 5.68
N GLU A 161 -10.90 16.69 5.85
CA GLU A 161 -11.50 16.85 7.17
C GLU A 161 -12.10 15.51 7.67
N PRO A 162 -12.26 15.29 8.99
CA PRO A 162 -12.77 14.02 9.53
C PRO A 162 -14.11 13.59 8.96
N ASN A 163 -15.03 14.52 8.69
CA ASN A 163 -16.34 14.24 8.08
C ASN A 163 -16.27 13.96 6.57
N GLN A 164 -15.14 14.25 5.92
CA GLN A 164 -14.89 13.94 4.52
C GLN A 164 -14.19 12.59 4.36
N TYR A 165 -13.63 12.03 5.44
CA TYR A 165 -12.84 10.81 5.35
C TYR A 165 -13.71 9.55 5.27
N ASN A 166 -13.58 8.86 4.15
CA ASN A 166 -14.11 7.53 3.92
C ASN A 166 -13.16 6.76 2.99
N ILE A 167 -13.48 5.50 2.71
CA ILE A 167 -12.64 4.62 1.89
C ILE A 167 -12.37 5.21 0.49
N ILE A 168 -13.37 5.87 -0.10
CA ILE A 168 -13.28 6.44 -1.45
C ILE A 168 -12.37 7.67 -1.45
N THR A 169 -12.61 8.62 -0.54
CA THR A 169 -11.85 9.87 -0.48
C THR A 169 -10.41 9.60 -0.04
N GLY A 170 -10.21 8.70 0.93
CA GLY A 170 -8.89 8.25 1.37
C GLY A 170 -8.05 7.67 0.23
N THR A 171 -8.62 6.72 -0.51
CA THR A 171 -7.95 6.09 -1.66
C THR A 171 -7.66 7.11 -2.75
N THR A 172 -8.63 7.97 -3.08
CA THR A 172 -8.52 8.95 -4.17
C THR A 172 -7.43 9.99 -3.89
N ILE A 173 -7.38 10.52 -2.68
CA ILE A 173 -6.36 11.52 -2.30
C ILE A 173 -4.97 10.87 -2.26
N THR A 174 -4.85 9.66 -1.71
CA THR A 174 -3.59 8.90 -1.69
C THR A 174 -3.09 8.62 -3.12
N ALA A 175 -3.96 8.13 -4.00
CA ALA A 175 -3.64 7.87 -5.40
C ALA A 175 -3.19 9.17 -6.11
N GLN A 176 -3.91 10.27 -5.89
CA GLN A 176 -3.58 11.56 -6.49
C GLN A 176 -2.21 12.08 -6.01
N TYR A 177 -1.87 11.85 -4.75
CA TYR A 177 -0.55 12.18 -4.19
C TYR A 177 0.57 11.42 -4.91
N ILE A 178 0.44 10.09 -5.04
CA ILE A 178 1.42 9.24 -5.73
C ILE A 178 1.56 9.61 -7.21
N VAL A 179 0.44 9.87 -7.90
CA VAL A 179 0.43 10.34 -9.29
C VAL A 179 1.25 11.63 -9.43
N ASN A 180 1.13 12.56 -8.49
CA ASN A 180 1.89 13.81 -8.52
C ASN A 180 3.39 13.59 -8.31
N ILE A 181 3.78 12.67 -7.42
CA ILE A 181 5.18 12.26 -7.23
C ILE A 181 5.76 11.75 -8.55
N PHE A 182 5.11 10.78 -9.19
CA PHE A 182 5.61 10.14 -10.40
C PHE A 182 5.59 11.05 -11.64
N ARG A 183 4.59 11.93 -11.77
CA ARG A 183 4.56 12.95 -12.84
C ARG A 183 5.74 13.91 -12.78
N SER A 184 6.28 14.19 -11.59
CA SER A 184 7.49 15.03 -11.45
C SER A 184 8.73 14.44 -12.14
N LYS A 185 8.68 13.15 -12.52
CA LYS A 185 9.72 12.43 -13.28
C LYS A 185 9.25 11.91 -14.63
N HIS A 186 8.15 12.44 -15.16
CA HIS A 186 7.58 12.06 -16.46
C HIS A 186 7.19 10.57 -16.57
N LEU A 187 6.93 9.89 -15.45
CA LEU A 187 6.42 8.51 -15.47
C LEU A 187 4.94 8.49 -15.87
N ASN A 188 4.57 7.53 -16.73
CA ASN A 188 3.16 7.34 -17.11
C ASN A 188 2.39 6.75 -15.92
N THR A 189 1.42 7.52 -15.44
CA THR A 189 0.61 7.22 -14.25
C THR A 189 -0.88 7.18 -14.53
N THR A 190 -1.26 7.19 -15.80
CA THR A 190 -2.65 7.42 -16.22
C THR A 190 -3.63 6.42 -15.59
N ASN A 191 -3.15 5.25 -15.16
CA ASN A 191 -3.96 4.16 -14.62
C ASN A 191 -3.44 3.63 -13.27
N LEU A 192 -2.92 4.46 -12.35
CA LEU A 192 -2.39 3.98 -11.05
C LEU A 192 -3.42 3.15 -10.28
N ILE A 193 -4.68 3.59 -10.27
CA ILE A 193 -5.75 2.89 -9.55
C ILE A 193 -6.06 1.53 -10.20
N ASP A 194 -6.17 1.47 -11.53
CA ASP A 194 -6.38 0.19 -12.23
C ASP A 194 -5.18 -0.75 -12.05
N LYS A 195 -3.96 -0.20 -12.03
CA LYS A 195 -2.74 -0.95 -11.73
C LYS A 195 -2.77 -1.52 -10.31
N SER A 196 -3.11 -0.71 -9.32
CA SER A 196 -3.33 -1.17 -7.95
C SER A 196 -4.37 -2.30 -7.89
N ASN A 197 -5.51 -2.17 -8.57
CA ASN A 197 -6.54 -3.21 -8.60
C ASN A 197 -6.06 -4.50 -9.27
N ASN A 198 -5.28 -4.41 -10.34
CA ASN A 198 -4.66 -5.58 -10.95
C ASN A 198 -3.60 -6.22 -10.03
N ASN A 199 -2.85 -5.41 -9.29
CA ASN A 199 -1.88 -5.89 -8.31
C ASN A 199 -2.58 -6.62 -7.15
N ILE A 200 -3.70 -6.08 -6.66
CA ILE A 200 -4.58 -6.74 -5.68
C ILE A 200 -5.04 -8.11 -6.19
N ARG A 201 -5.57 -8.18 -7.42
CA ARG A 201 -6.02 -9.46 -7.99
C ARG A 201 -4.90 -10.50 -8.04
N LYS A 202 -3.71 -10.10 -8.48
CA LYS A 202 -2.53 -10.97 -8.51
C LYS A 202 -2.08 -11.38 -7.11
N MET A 203 -1.99 -10.42 -6.18
CA MET A 203 -1.58 -10.62 -4.80
C MET A 203 -2.51 -11.60 -4.08
N TYR A 204 -3.82 -11.35 -4.15
CA TYR A 204 -4.83 -12.10 -3.41
C TYR A 204 -5.39 -13.31 -4.18
N LEU A 205 -4.85 -13.62 -5.35
CA LEU A 205 -5.27 -14.74 -6.21
C LEU A 205 -6.78 -14.67 -6.53
N ILE A 206 -7.26 -13.46 -6.86
CA ILE A 206 -8.65 -13.18 -7.23
C ILE A 206 -8.75 -13.18 -8.76
N ASP A 207 -9.59 -14.06 -9.29
CA ASP A 207 -9.93 -14.17 -10.73
C ASP A 207 -10.71 -12.95 -11.25
#